data_AF-A0A0M1J5D5-F1
#
_entry.id   AF-A0A0M1J5D5-F1
#
_cell.length_a   1.000
_cell.length_b   1.000
_cell.length_c   1.000
_cell.angle_alpha   90.00
_cell.angle_beta   90.00
_cell.angle_gamma   90.00
#
_symmetry.space_group_name_H-M   'P 1'
#
loop_
_entity.id
_entity.type
_entity.pdbx_description
1 polymer ?
#
loop_
_entity_poly.entity_id
_entity_poly.type
_entity_poly.pdbx_seq_one_letter_code
_entity_poly.pdbx_strand_id
1 'polypeptide(L)' 'GITIGDSKPIDYKTWWKNTDRKLWVNISEIMRNYGILSDDFIGLFFLSFAHTDEHIEETLKIFEETLERYKNKWL' A
#
# COMPACT_ATOMS: atom_id res chain seq x y z
N GLY A 1 5.78 -4.66 -3.26
CA GLY A 1 5.93 -3.45 -2.44
C GLY A 1 7.18 -2.74 -2.88
N ILE A 2 7.05 -1.53 -3.41
CA ILE A 2 8.21 -0.76 -3.88
C ILE A 2 8.79 -0.04 -2.65
N THR A 3 9.86 -0.58 -2.09
CA THR A 3 10.66 0.15 -1.09
C THR A 3 11.71 0.98 -1.85
N ILE A 4 11.43 2.26 -2.06
CA ILE A 4 12.43 3.23 -2.53
C ILE A 4 12.96 3.97 -1.29
N GLY A 5 14.23 3.74 -0.94
CA GLY A 5 14.90 4.38 0.20
C GLY A 5 16.18 3.65 0.60
N ASP A 6 17.01 4.25 1.46
CA ASP A 6 18.34 3.73 1.84
C ASP A 6 18.28 2.44 2.68
N SER A 7 17.11 2.14 3.26
CA SER A 7 16.83 0.95 4.07
C SER A 7 16.15 -0.16 3.26
N LYS A 8 16.57 -0.38 1.99
CA LYS A 8 15.98 -1.43 1.15
C LYS A 8 16.04 -2.77 1.88
N PRO A 9 14.90 -3.45 2.08
CA PRO A 9 14.90 -4.79 2.62
C PRO A 9 15.59 -5.71 1.60
N ILE A 10 16.64 -6.41 2.04
CA ILE A 10 17.39 -7.33 1.19
C ILE A 10 16.54 -8.55 0.84
N ASP A 11 15.61 -8.94 1.73
CA ASP A 11 14.68 -10.04 1.49
C ASP A 11 13.28 -9.79 2.05
N TYR A 12 12.32 -10.53 1.50
CA TYR A 12 10.93 -10.53 1.97
C TYR A 12 10.80 -11.08 3.41
N LYS A 13 11.72 -11.96 3.86
CA LYS A 13 11.66 -12.65 5.16
C LYS A 13 11.90 -11.72 6.35
N THR A 14 12.61 -10.63 6.13
CA THR A 14 12.96 -9.65 7.16
C THR A 14 12.18 -8.35 7.03
N TRP A 15 11.64 -8.05 5.84
CA TRP A 15 10.89 -6.82 5.61
C TRP A 15 9.65 -6.68 6.51
N TRP A 16 8.81 -7.72 6.58
CA TRP A 16 7.56 -7.68 7.35
C TRP A 16 7.76 -7.50 8.86
N LYS A 17 8.98 -7.75 9.38
CA LYS A 17 9.27 -7.64 10.82
C LYS A 17 9.26 -6.19 11.30
N ASN A 18 9.53 -5.24 10.41
CA ASN A 18 9.54 -3.81 10.72
C ASN A 18 8.26 -3.11 10.23
N THR A 19 7.26 -3.90 9.86
CA THR A 19 6.02 -3.40 9.30
C THR A 19 5.02 -3.12 10.41
N ASP A 20 4.55 -1.86 10.50
CA ASP A 20 3.41 -1.54 11.37
C ASP A 20 2.15 -2.15 10.76
N ARG A 21 1.74 -3.30 11.32
CA ARG A 21 0.58 -4.04 10.83
C ARG A 21 -0.73 -3.26 10.97
N LYS A 22 -0.87 -2.45 12.02
CA LYS A 22 -2.10 -1.68 12.27
C LYS A 22 -2.23 -0.56 11.25
N LEU A 23 -1.12 0.09 10.90
CA LEU A 23 -1.04 1.05 9.81
C LEU A 23 -1.55 0.43 8.49
N TRP A 24 -1.02 -0.74 8.12
CA TRP A 24 -1.39 -1.37 6.84
C TRP A 24 -2.83 -1.86 6.79
N VAL A 25 -3.35 -2.40 7.89
CA VAL A 25 -4.77 -2.78 7.98
C VAL A 25 -5.66 -1.55 7.73
N ASN A 26 -5.36 -0.42 8.38
CA ASN A 26 -6.14 0.81 8.19
C ASN A 26 -6.05 1.35 6.75
N ILE A 27 -4.86 1.34 6.15
CA ILE A 27 -4.66 1.76 4.76
C ILE A 27 -5.46 0.85 3.82
N SER A 28 -5.35 -0.47 3.99
CA SER A 28 -6.03 -1.43 3.14
C SER A 28 -7.56 -1.34 3.25
N GLU A 29 -8.10 -1.11 4.44
CA GLU A 29 -9.54 -0.84 4.65
C GLU A 29 -10.01 0.39 3.87
N ILE A 30 -9.23 1.47 3.87
CA ILE A 30 -9.57 2.69 3.10
C ILE A 30 -9.54 2.38 1.61
N MET A 31 -8.47 1.76 1.11
CA MET A 31 -8.29 1.42 -0.31
C MET A 31 -9.39 0.48 -0.82
N ARG A 32 -9.86 -0.45 0.01
CA ARG A 32 -10.95 -1.37 -0.32
C ARG A 32 -12.26 -0.64 -0.62
N ASN A 33 -12.53 0.49 0.03
CA ASN A 33 -13.71 1.31 -0.27
C ASN A 33 -13.66 1.94 -1.67
N TYR A 34 -12.47 2.03 -2.26
CA TYR A 34 -12.25 2.45 -3.64
C TYR A 34 -12.13 1.29 -4.63
N GLY A 35 -12.41 0.05 -4.18
CA GLY A 35 -12.33 -1.14 -5.03
C GLY A 35 -10.91 -1.69 -5.24
N ILE A 36 -9.91 -1.15 -4.54
CA ILE A 36 -8.53 -1.65 -4.64
C ILE A 36 -8.32 -2.73 -3.59
N LEU A 37 -7.90 -3.91 -4.04
CA LEU A 37 -7.51 -5.01 -3.17
C LEU A 37 -5.99 -5.00 -2.97
N SER A 38 -5.58 -4.95 -1.71
CA SER A 38 -4.19 -5.12 -1.30
C SER A 38 -4.09 -6.24 -0.27
N ASP A 39 -2.90 -6.82 -0.13
CA ASP A 39 -2.62 -7.69 0.99
C ASP A 39 -2.61 -6.90 2.31
N ASP A 40 -3.49 -7.28 3.25
CA ASP A 40 -3.64 -6.64 4.56
C ASP A 40 -2.43 -6.88 5.48
N PHE A 41 -1.49 -7.77 5.10
CA PHE A 41 -0.35 -8.12 5.93
C PHE A 41 0.83 -7.14 5.76
N ILE A 42 1.10 -6.72 4.53
CA ILE A 42 2.25 -5.88 4.19
C ILE A 42 1.98 -4.82 3.11
N GLY A 43 0.74 -4.65 2.64
CA GLY A 43 0.42 -3.65 1.61
C GLY A 43 1.00 -4.01 0.24
N LEU A 44 0.91 -5.29 -0.14
CA LEU A 44 1.36 -5.77 -1.45
C LEU A 44 0.22 -5.67 -2.49
N PHE A 45 0.57 -5.19 -3.68
CA PHE A 45 -0.32 -5.10 -4.84
C PHE A 45 0.17 -6.04 -5.94
N PHE A 46 -0.77 -6.71 -6.60
CA PHE A 46 -0.51 -7.51 -7.79
C PHE A 46 -1.10 -6.79 -9.00
N LEU A 47 -0.28 -6.55 -10.00
CA LEU A 47 -0.77 -6.13 -11.31
C LEU A 47 -1.12 -7.39 -12.12
N SER A 48 -2.30 -7.39 -12.71
CA SER A 48 -2.70 -8.40 -13.70
C SER A 48 -2.56 -7.84 -15.13
N PHE A 49 -2.48 -8.72 -16.13
CA PHE A 49 -2.45 -8.33 -17.55
C PHE A 49 -3.66 -7.50 -18.01
N ALA A 50 -4.73 -7.43 -17.22
CA ALA A 50 -5.92 -6.63 -17.51
C ALA A 50 -5.83 -5.18 -17.00
N HIS A 51 -4.80 -4.84 -16.20
CA HIS A 51 -4.61 -3.46 -15.75
C HIS A 51 -4.06 -2.62 -16.91
N THR A 52 -4.67 -1.45 -17.11
CA THR A 52 -4.19 -0.41 -18.01
C THR A 52 -3.33 0.58 -17.22
N ASP A 53 -2.65 1.48 -17.92
CA ASP A 53 -1.91 2.57 -17.27
C ASP A 53 -2.86 3.45 -16.42
N GLU A 54 -4.08 3.71 -16.89
CA GLU A 54 -5.10 4.44 -16.13
C GLU A 54 -5.47 3.75 -14.82
N HIS A 55 -5.61 2.42 -14.81
CA HIS A 55 -5.87 1.67 -13.57
C HIS A 55 -4.70 1.81 -12.57
N ILE A 56 -3.46 1.88 -13.07
CA ILE A 56 -2.27 2.07 -12.23
C ILE A 56 -2.23 3.50 -11.68
N GLU A 57 -2.47 4.50 -12.50
CA GLU A 57 -2.51 5.91 -12.10
C GLU A 57 -3.60 6.18 -11.06
N GLU A 58 -4.79 5.63 -11.26
CA GLU A 58 -5.90 5.73 -10.30
C GLU A 58 -5.54 5.06 -8.97
N THR A 59 -4.91 3.89 -9.01
CA THR A 59 -4.42 3.19 -7.81
C THR A 59 -3.40 4.03 -7.04
N LEU A 60 -2.44 4.64 -7.73
CA LEU A 60 -1.43 5.51 -7.12
C LEU A 60 -2.06 6.75 -6.49
N LYS A 61 -3.00 7.40 -7.19
CA LYS A 61 -3.74 8.56 -6.67
C LYS A 61 -4.50 8.22 -5.39
N ILE A 62 -5.25 7.12 -5.38
CA ILE A 62 -6.01 6.68 -4.20
C ILE A 62 -5.07 6.35 -3.03
N PHE A 63 -3.89 5.78 -3.33
CA PHE A 63 -2.89 5.51 -2.30
C PHE A 63 -2.38 6.80 -1.66
N GLU A 64 -2.08 7.83 -2.44
CA GLU A 64 -1.69 9.16 -1.94
C GLU A 64 -2.78 9.78 -1.05
N GLU A 65 -4.04 9.78 -1.52
CA GLU A 65 -5.19 10.26 -0.73
C GLU A 65 -5.37 9.49 0.59
N THR A 66 -5.15 8.18 0.55
CA THR A 66 -5.24 7.30 1.73
C THR A 66 -4.16 7.63 2.75
N LEU A 67 -2.92 7.84 2.29
CA LEU A 67 -1.80 8.24 3.15
C LEU A 67 -2.03 9.61 3.78
N GLU A 68 -2.57 10.57 3.03
CA GLU A 68 -2.91 11.89 3.55
C GLU A 68 -3.99 11.81 4.64
N ARG A 69 -5.06 11.05 4.41
CA ARG A 69 -6.11 10.81 5.42
C ARG A 69 -5.58 10.13 6.66
N TYR A 70 -4.70 9.15 6.51
CA TYR A 70 -4.06 8.49 7.65
C TYR A 70 -3.26 9.51 8.47
N LYS A 71 -2.41 10.31 7.82
CA LYS A 71 -1.62 11.36 8.48
C LYS A 71 -2.53 12.34 9.24
N ASN A 72 -3.62 12.80 8.63
CA ASN A 72 -4.52 13.78 9.26
C ASN A 72 -5.41 13.22 10.39
N LYS A 73 -5.59 11.89 10.47
CA LYS A 73 -6.40 11.24 11.52
C LYS A 73 -5.57 10.85 12.75
N TRP A 74 -4.26 10.70 12.59
CA TRP A 74 -3.37 10.12 13.60
C TRP A 74 -2.14 10.98 13.95
N LEU A 75 -1.92 12.12 13.26
CA LEU A 75 -1.07 13.23 13.70
C LEU A 75 -1.94 14.38 14.21
#